data_AF-A0A7S0NDG8-F1
#
_entry.id   AF-A0A7S0NDG8-F1
#
_cell.length_a   1.000
_cell.length_b   1.000
_cell.length_c   1.000
_cell.angle_alpha   90.00
_cell.angle_beta   90.00
_cell.angle_gamma   90.00
#
_symmetry.space_group_name_H-M   'P 1'
#
loop_
_entity.id
_entity.type
_entity.pdbx_description
1 polymer ?
#
loop_
_entity_poly.entity_id
_entity_poly.type
_entity_poly.pdbx_seq_one_letter_code
_entity_poly.pdbx_strand_id
1 'polypeptide(L)'
;WSRRCFLANDMRVQLSARMPSLLFFALLFVAFFPPAQGLEIVVEPVPAAHVLPGCTFRGVVSATTKNATLYNDLSVAWISRASLPYEFNLTCTGTSFQYDPALPFQACQGSLHYEFQPKPSQVGRTYRAEIFWVARNGSQWNVTSVYFPISVSVVRPNISFQSVEQTSFLFNIGCTSSFKVYANLTNSVGQLGGCGQYPIQISPIAAGSYPPSPTGLPVGFPSPEDNRIIIGQAQVTALQPGSTDLSLHAVQFDWTPAWSQEMAAPYRICFQASAGGSQAVQCYSAIVQKCSYCAEEGDTIQKLAIALDTDWLHLYTLNPVIKNPDYLPKGQLVNLGVIYQVKEGDTLFGLYSRFLITEKQFLIVNPDLKPTQELVVGQQLCIIPPVCGVQCSHGLDCTPVKL
;
A
#
# COMPACT_ATOMS: atom_id res chain seq x y z
N TRP A 1 29.62 -23.39 -9.26
CA TRP A 1 30.92 -22.76 -8.95
C TRP A 1 30.68 -21.61 -7.99
N SER A 2 31.47 -21.58 -6.93
CA SER A 2 31.25 -20.87 -5.66
C SER A 2 31.18 -19.34 -5.76
N ARG A 3 30.22 -18.73 -5.07
CA ARG A 3 30.28 -17.32 -4.69
C ARG A 3 31.35 -17.14 -3.60
N ARG A 4 32.37 -16.34 -3.85
CA ARG A 4 33.22 -15.75 -2.81
C ARG A 4 32.97 -14.24 -2.82
N CYS A 5 32.52 -13.72 -1.68
CA CYS A 5 32.56 -12.30 -1.39
C CYS A 5 34.03 -11.88 -1.23
N PHE A 6 34.46 -10.86 -1.95
CA PHE A 6 35.72 -10.17 -1.64
C PHE A 6 35.40 -9.02 -0.68
N LEU A 7 35.98 -9.09 0.52
CA LEU A 7 36.23 -7.93 1.37
C LEU A 7 37.31 -7.10 0.68
N ALA A 8 36.97 -5.88 0.25
CA ALA A 8 37.96 -4.92 -0.21
C ALA A 8 38.37 -4.04 0.99
N ASN A 9 39.33 -4.53 1.78
CA ASN A 9 40.22 -3.64 2.53
C ASN A 9 41.23 -3.06 1.55
N ASP A 10 41.44 -1.75 1.62
CA ASP A 10 42.55 -1.00 1.01
C ASP A 10 42.85 -1.26 -0.47
N MET A 11 42.17 -0.52 -1.36
CA MET A 11 42.70 -0.22 -2.69
C MET A 11 43.07 1.26 -2.81
N ARG A 12 44.39 1.54 -2.78
CA ARG A 12 44.96 2.79 -3.28
C ARG A 12 44.91 2.77 -4.81
N VAL A 13 44.02 3.54 -5.41
CA VAL A 13 44.01 3.79 -6.85
C VAL A 13 44.87 5.03 -7.11
N GLN A 14 46.06 4.85 -7.71
CA GLN A 14 46.80 5.94 -8.34
C GLN A 14 46.33 6.08 -9.80
N LEU A 15 45.58 7.15 -10.09
CA LEU A 15 45.27 7.55 -11.46
C LEU A 15 46.23 8.66 -11.90
N SER A 16 47.15 8.32 -12.81
CA SER A 16 47.92 9.28 -13.58
C SER A 16 47.17 9.55 -14.89
N ALA A 17 46.65 10.77 -15.06
CA ALA A 17 46.05 11.20 -16.31
C ALA A 17 46.97 12.22 -17.02
N ARG A 18 47.54 11.82 -18.15
CA ARG A 18 48.00 12.74 -19.22
C ARG A 18 46.89 12.82 -20.26
N MET A 19 46.44 14.01 -20.61
CA MET A 19 45.65 14.25 -21.82
C MET A 19 46.16 15.48 -22.58
N PRO A 20 46.12 15.48 -23.93
CA PRO A 20 46.46 16.62 -24.76
C PRO A 20 45.24 17.52 -25.05
N SER A 21 45.60 18.77 -25.30
CA SER A 21 44.88 19.96 -25.78
C SER A 21 43.74 19.78 -26.80
N LEU A 22 42.66 20.59 -26.66
CA LEU A 22 42.10 21.48 -27.72
C LEU A 22 41.01 22.46 -27.16
N LEU A 23 41.34 23.75 -27.29
CA LEU A 23 40.61 25.05 -27.40
C LEU A 23 39.20 25.37 -26.81
N PHE A 24 39.21 26.50 -26.04
CA PHE A 24 38.35 27.73 -26.07
C PHE A 24 36.88 27.63 -25.58
N PHE A 25 36.26 28.55 -24.81
CA PHE A 25 36.59 29.87 -24.22
C PHE A 25 35.58 30.10 -23.07
N ALA A 26 36.02 30.53 -21.88
CA ALA A 26 35.23 31.36 -20.97
C ALA A 26 36.18 32.07 -20.00
N LEU A 27 36.32 33.38 -20.18
CA LEU A 27 37.12 34.29 -19.37
C LEU A 27 36.53 34.42 -17.96
N LEU A 28 37.36 34.18 -16.93
CA LEU A 28 37.30 34.88 -15.66
C LEU A 28 38.67 34.87 -14.99
N PHE A 29 39.09 36.04 -14.53
CA PHE A 29 40.41 36.37 -14.01
C PHE A 29 41.00 35.31 -13.08
N VAL A 30 42.09 34.65 -13.52
CA VAL A 30 42.97 33.87 -12.67
C VAL A 30 44.11 34.79 -12.25
N ALA A 31 44.13 35.18 -10.98
CA ALA A 31 45.36 35.68 -10.36
C ALA A 31 46.34 34.49 -10.33
N PHE A 32 47.40 34.56 -11.15
CA PHE A 32 48.49 33.60 -11.12
C PHE A 32 49.27 33.75 -9.82
N PHE A 33 49.04 32.82 -8.88
CA PHE A 33 50.05 32.43 -7.91
C PHE A 33 50.52 31.01 -8.27
N PRO A 34 51.84 30.70 -8.17
CA PRO A 34 52.33 29.36 -8.41
C PRO A 34 51.70 28.39 -7.40
N PRO A 35 51.38 27.14 -7.79
CA PRO A 35 50.84 26.16 -6.87
C PRO A 35 51.88 25.94 -5.77
N ALA A 36 51.51 26.18 -4.52
CA ALA A 36 52.35 25.83 -3.37
C ALA A 36 52.67 24.33 -3.46
N GLN A 37 53.91 24.01 -3.82
CA GLN A 37 54.38 22.63 -3.89
C GLN A 37 54.37 22.04 -2.47
N GLY A 38 53.51 21.04 -2.23
CA GLY A 38 53.56 20.24 -1.00
C GLY A 38 52.24 20.03 -0.26
N LEU A 39 51.15 20.71 -0.63
CA LEU A 39 49.85 20.51 0.01
C LEU A 39 49.02 19.48 -0.76
N GLU A 40 49.24 18.19 -0.48
CA GLU A 40 48.35 17.12 -0.95
C GLU A 40 47.31 16.85 0.15
N ILE A 41 46.11 17.41 -0.01
CA ILE A 41 44.97 17.19 0.88
C ILE A 41 44.29 15.90 0.43
N VAL A 42 44.37 14.85 1.26
CA VAL A 42 43.59 13.64 1.07
C VAL A 42 42.26 13.83 1.79
N VAL A 43 41.18 13.93 1.03
CA VAL A 43 39.81 13.92 1.55
C VAL A 43 39.21 12.58 1.18
N GLU A 44 38.69 11.86 2.16
CA GLU A 44 37.92 10.65 1.88
C GLU A 44 36.61 11.04 1.18
N PRO A 45 36.29 10.48 0.00
CA PRO A 45 35.05 10.80 -0.67
C PRO A 45 33.87 10.36 0.21
N VAL A 46 33.02 11.31 0.57
CA VAL A 46 31.74 11.00 1.21
C VAL A 46 30.85 10.35 0.15
N PRO A 47 30.49 9.06 0.25
CA PRO A 47 29.59 8.46 -0.71
C PRO A 47 28.22 9.15 -0.64
N ALA A 48 27.54 9.24 -1.78
CA ALA A 48 26.14 9.65 -1.81
C ALA A 48 25.34 8.74 -0.86
N ALA A 49 24.61 9.35 0.08
CA ALA A 49 23.91 8.63 1.12
C ALA A 49 22.40 8.62 0.85
N HIS A 50 21.79 7.47 1.12
CA HIS A 50 20.35 7.26 1.08
C HIS A 50 19.84 7.13 2.51
N VAL A 51 18.94 8.01 2.93
CA VAL A 51 18.52 8.13 4.34
C VAL A 51 17.00 8.09 4.42
N LEU A 52 16.44 7.41 5.44
CA LEU A 52 15.00 7.45 5.72
C LEU A 52 14.69 8.59 6.71
N PRO A 53 13.48 9.18 6.67
CA PRO A 53 13.00 10.11 7.69
C PRO A 53 13.18 9.56 9.10
N GLY A 54 13.62 10.42 10.02
CA GLY A 54 13.93 10.01 11.39
C GLY A 54 15.25 9.25 11.56
N CYS A 55 15.95 8.86 10.47
CA CYS A 55 17.33 8.39 10.53
C CYS A 55 18.28 9.56 10.54
N THR A 56 19.14 9.65 11.54
CA THR A 56 20.19 10.65 11.55
C THR A 56 21.37 10.18 10.70
N PHE A 57 21.67 10.90 9.63
CA PHE A 57 22.89 10.72 8.84
C PHE A 57 24.01 11.56 9.43
N ARG A 58 25.14 10.94 9.74
CA ARG A 58 26.33 11.61 10.28
C ARG A 58 27.53 11.32 9.42
N GLY A 59 28.43 12.29 9.32
CA GLY A 59 29.76 12.05 8.78
C GLY A 59 30.76 13.07 9.27
N VAL A 60 32.02 12.80 8.93
CA VAL A 60 33.17 13.57 9.39
C VAL A 60 34.02 13.88 8.18
N VAL A 61 34.40 15.14 8.03
CA VAL A 61 35.38 15.57 7.04
C VAL A 61 36.64 15.99 7.78
N SER A 62 37.75 15.34 7.45
CA SER A 62 39.08 15.63 7.99
C SER A 62 40.06 15.87 6.85
N ALA A 63 41.10 16.67 7.13
CA ALA A 63 42.16 16.99 6.20
C ALA A 63 43.46 16.66 6.90
N THR A 64 44.35 15.98 6.18
CA THR A 64 45.70 15.69 6.65
C THR A 64 46.69 16.32 5.67
N THR A 65 47.75 16.94 6.19
CA THR A 65 48.83 17.50 5.39
C THR A 65 49.93 16.45 5.24
N LYS A 66 50.20 15.99 4.02
CA LYS A 66 51.22 14.95 3.77
C LYS A 66 52.67 15.41 4.01
N ASN A 67 52.95 16.71 3.97
CA ASN A 67 54.27 17.30 4.19
C ASN A 67 54.21 18.49 5.16
N ALA A 68 53.86 18.21 6.41
CA ALA A 68 53.77 19.24 7.48
C ALA A 68 55.12 19.88 7.86
N THR A 69 56.25 19.40 7.34
CA THR A 69 57.59 19.86 7.72
C THR A 69 58.09 21.10 6.97
N LEU A 70 57.41 21.53 5.90
CA LEU A 70 57.84 22.66 5.06
C LEU A 70 57.11 23.98 5.34
N TYR A 71 56.09 23.97 6.19
CA TYR A 71 55.28 25.16 6.48
C TYR A 71 54.86 25.17 7.94
N ASN A 72 55.55 25.98 8.75
CA ASN A 72 55.28 26.10 10.19
C ASN A 72 53.93 26.80 10.51
N ASP A 73 53.34 27.53 9.56
CA ASP A 73 52.14 28.36 9.77
C ASP A 73 50.92 27.93 8.94
N LEU A 74 50.93 26.74 8.35
CA LEU A 74 49.84 26.28 7.48
C LEU A 74 48.65 25.82 8.31
N SER A 75 47.64 26.67 8.43
CA SER A 75 46.33 26.34 9.00
C SER A 75 45.34 26.04 7.89
N VAL A 76 44.78 24.83 7.91
CA VAL A 76 43.68 24.41 7.03
C VAL A 76 42.38 24.62 7.80
N ALA A 77 41.43 25.32 7.18
CA ALA A 77 40.10 25.48 7.73
C ALA A 77 39.01 25.20 6.68
N TRP A 78 37.84 24.75 7.15
CA TRP A 78 36.69 24.41 6.31
C TRP A 78 35.68 25.54 6.29
N ILE A 79 35.11 25.87 5.14
CA ILE A 79 33.98 26.79 4.97
C ILE A 79 32.84 25.99 4.36
N SER A 80 31.71 25.87 5.05
CA SER A 80 30.54 25.17 4.50
C SER A 80 29.57 26.13 3.82
N ARG A 81 29.13 25.80 2.60
CA ARG A 81 27.96 26.40 1.96
C ARG A 81 26.93 25.32 1.70
N ALA A 82 25.88 25.27 2.51
CA ALA A 82 24.73 24.45 2.17
C ALA A 82 23.76 25.29 1.34
N SER A 83 23.16 24.66 0.31
CA SER A 83 22.02 25.22 -0.41
C SER A 83 20.88 25.62 0.55
N LEU A 84 20.81 24.92 1.70
CA LEU A 84 19.88 25.13 2.80
C LEU A 84 20.64 24.97 4.14
N PRO A 85 21.19 26.06 4.73
CA PRO A 85 22.04 25.99 5.92
C PRO A 85 21.34 25.51 7.19
N TYR A 86 20.00 25.43 7.19
CA TYR A 86 19.21 24.99 8.34
C TYR A 86 18.95 23.48 8.41
N GLU A 87 19.35 22.73 7.39
CA GLU A 87 19.01 21.31 7.28
C GLU A 87 20.14 20.38 7.75
N PHE A 88 21.38 20.85 7.73
CA PHE A 88 22.54 20.16 8.28
C PHE A 88 22.99 20.85 9.56
N ASN A 89 23.09 20.09 10.65
CA ASN A 89 23.74 20.53 11.87
C ASN A 89 25.25 20.29 11.74
N LEU A 90 26.06 21.34 11.91
CA LEU A 90 27.49 21.30 11.70
C LEU A 90 28.20 21.54 13.04
N THR A 91 29.15 20.68 13.39
CA THR A 91 29.95 20.82 14.61
C THR A 91 31.44 20.69 14.29
N CYS A 92 32.26 21.54 14.92
CA CYS A 92 33.71 21.56 14.75
C CYS A 92 34.37 20.95 15.98
N THR A 93 35.31 20.03 15.82
CA THR A 93 36.07 19.47 16.96
C THR A 93 37.22 20.35 17.42
N GLY A 94 37.68 21.29 16.58
CA GLY A 94 38.75 22.23 16.90
C GLY A 94 38.25 23.66 17.08
N THR A 95 39.06 24.64 16.68
CA THR A 95 38.71 26.06 16.84
C THR A 95 37.80 26.52 15.72
N SER A 96 36.61 27.02 16.09
CA SER A 96 35.74 27.74 15.16
C SER A 96 36.08 29.23 15.15
N PHE A 97 36.08 29.84 13.98
CA PHE A 97 36.34 31.27 13.82
C PHE A 97 35.55 31.83 12.64
N GLN A 98 35.33 33.15 12.64
CA GLN A 98 34.68 33.83 11.53
C GLN A 98 35.75 34.16 10.48
N TYR A 99 35.65 33.57 9.29
CA TYR A 99 36.61 33.76 8.20
C TYR A 99 36.52 35.17 7.60
N ASP A 100 35.29 35.63 7.36
CA ASP A 100 34.99 36.95 6.84
C ASP A 100 33.76 37.51 7.58
N PRO A 101 33.86 38.67 8.26
CA PRO A 101 32.72 39.29 8.93
C PRO A 101 31.56 39.67 7.98
N ALA A 102 31.83 39.83 6.68
CA ALA A 102 30.82 40.12 5.66
C ALA A 102 30.12 38.86 5.13
N LEU A 103 30.62 37.67 5.43
CA LEU A 103 30.05 36.41 4.99
C LEU A 103 29.49 35.62 6.19
N PRO A 104 28.33 34.95 6.05
CA PRO A 104 27.69 34.23 7.15
C PRO A 104 28.36 32.88 7.45
N PHE A 105 29.62 32.67 7.06
CA PHE A 105 30.28 31.36 7.12
C PHE A 105 31.17 31.23 8.34
N GLN A 106 31.04 30.11 9.06
CA GLN A 106 31.96 29.72 10.12
C GLN A 106 33.07 28.85 9.54
N ALA A 107 34.31 29.16 9.90
CA ALA A 107 35.47 28.36 9.59
C ALA A 107 35.81 27.42 10.75
N CYS A 108 36.19 26.18 10.44
CA CYS A 108 36.60 25.17 11.42
C CYS A 108 38.05 24.77 11.18
N GLN A 109 38.92 24.93 12.18
CA GLN A 109 40.28 24.39 12.17
C GLN A 109 40.28 23.07 12.96
N GLY A 110 40.12 21.95 12.26
CA GLY A 110 39.95 20.62 12.87
C GLY A 110 39.13 19.68 11.98
N SER A 111 38.42 18.70 12.56
CA SER A 111 37.46 17.89 11.82
C SER A 111 36.08 18.55 11.82
N LEU A 112 35.43 18.58 10.66
CA LEU A 112 34.06 19.05 10.52
C LEU A 112 33.11 17.85 10.60
N HIS A 113 32.28 17.81 11.62
CA HIS A 113 31.19 16.85 11.75
C HIS A 113 29.92 17.48 11.18
N TYR A 114 29.17 16.68 10.41
CA TYR A 114 27.86 17.08 9.93
C TYR A 114 26.83 16.02 10.30
N GLU A 115 25.63 16.49 10.61
CA GLU A 115 24.49 15.69 11.00
C GLU A 115 23.26 16.16 10.23
N PHE A 116 22.57 15.24 9.57
CA PHE A 116 21.35 15.50 8.81
C PHE A 116 20.25 14.58 9.31
N GLN A 117 19.16 15.17 9.81
CA GLN A 117 17.99 14.44 10.29
C GLN A 117 16.79 14.79 9.41
N PRO A 118 16.45 13.97 8.40
CA PRO A 118 15.38 14.27 7.48
C PRO A 118 14.02 14.23 8.15
N LYS A 119 13.21 15.24 7.84
CA LYS A 119 11.79 15.33 8.22
C LYS A 119 10.94 14.56 7.20
N PRO A 120 9.74 14.06 7.58
CA PRO A 120 8.82 13.43 6.65
C PRO A 120 8.45 14.28 5.42
N SER A 121 8.44 15.61 5.55
CA SER A 121 8.17 16.54 4.45
C SER A 121 9.27 16.60 3.38
N GLN A 122 10.44 16.03 3.66
CA GLN A 122 11.63 16.08 2.81
C GLN A 122 11.80 14.82 1.96
N VAL A 123 10.87 13.87 2.06
CA VAL A 123 10.89 12.60 1.33
C VAL A 123 10.91 12.83 -0.18
N GLY A 124 11.77 12.07 -0.88
CA GLY A 124 11.94 12.15 -2.33
C GLY A 124 12.75 13.35 -2.80
N ARG A 125 13.41 14.08 -1.89
CA ARG A 125 14.32 15.19 -2.21
C ARG A 125 15.77 14.78 -2.00
N THR A 126 16.66 15.40 -2.75
CA THR A 126 18.10 15.29 -2.60
C THR A 126 18.66 16.61 -2.13
N TYR A 127 19.40 16.57 -1.02
CA TYR A 127 20.07 17.69 -0.41
C TYR A 127 21.54 17.65 -0.76
N ARG A 128 22.08 18.81 -1.15
CA ARG A 128 23.50 18.99 -1.44
C ARG A 128 24.09 20.04 -0.52
N ALA A 129 25.23 19.72 0.08
CA ALA A 129 26.07 20.65 0.82
C ALA A 129 27.46 20.66 0.22
N GLU A 130 28.01 21.86 0.04
CA GLU A 130 29.33 22.08 -0.53
C GLU A 130 30.28 22.49 0.60
N ILE A 131 31.42 21.81 0.68
CA ILE A 131 32.47 22.15 1.65
C ILE A 131 33.65 22.69 0.85
N PHE A 132 34.08 23.88 1.23
CA PHE A 132 35.27 24.55 0.75
C PHE A 132 36.35 24.45 1.81
N TRP A 133 37.61 24.55 1.42
CA TRP A 133 38.70 24.76 2.36
C TRP A 133 39.50 26.00 2.02
N VAL A 134 40.13 26.52 3.06
CA VAL A 134 41.03 27.65 3.00
C VAL A 134 42.33 27.24 3.66
N ALA A 135 43.42 27.55 2.97
CA ALA A 135 44.75 27.38 3.51
C ALA A 135 45.32 28.77 3.81
N ARG A 136 45.86 28.93 5.02
CA ARG A 136 46.60 30.14 5.38
C ARG A 136 48.09 29.92 5.14
N ASN A 137 48.74 30.87 4.49
CA ASN A 137 50.20 30.94 4.41
C ASN A 137 50.64 32.32 4.93
N GLY A 138 51.17 32.38 6.16
CA GLY A 138 51.48 33.65 6.82
C GLY A 138 50.23 34.49 7.13
N SER A 139 50.15 35.73 6.65
CA SER A 139 49.02 36.64 6.90
C SER A 139 47.89 36.54 5.86
N GLN A 140 48.07 35.81 4.76
CA GLN A 140 47.09 35.72 3.68
C GLN A 140 46.38 34.36 3.68
N TRP A 141 45.06 34.41 3.51
CA TRP A 141 44.20 33.25 3.29
C TRP A 141 43.99 33.06 1.79
N ASN A 142 44.37 31.90 1.27
CA ASN A 142 44.09 31.53 -0.11
C ASN A 142 43.02 30.42 -0.12
N VAL A 143 41.85 30.75 -0.64
CA VAL A 143 40.78 29.77 -0.89
C VAL A 143 41.20 28.94 -2.09
N THR A 144 41.41 27.64 -1.89
CA THR A 144 41.64 26.71 -3.01
C THR A 144 40.41 25.83 -3.10
N SER A 145 39.56 26.05 -4.10
CA SER A 145 38.32 25.29 -4.24
C SER A 145 38.62 23.91 -4.81
N VAL A 146 38.32 22.83 -4.07
CA VAL A 146 37.99 21.56 -4.69
C VAL A 146 36.70 21.03 -4.04
N TYR A 147 35.86 20.47 -4.91
CA TYR A 147 34.42 20.29 -4.72
C TYR A 147 34.12 18.90 -4.17
N PHE A 148 33.61 18.80 -2.95
CA PHE A 148 33.02 17.56 -2.42
C PHE A 148 31.55 17.81 -2.06
N PRO A 149 30.60 17.45 -2.94
CA PRO A 149 29.20 17.58 -2.62
C PRO A 149 28.81 16.45 -1.66
N ILE A 150 28.51 16.78 -0.41
CA ILE A 150 27.72 15.88 0.43
C ILE A 150 26.35 15.81 -0.24
N SER A 151 25.99 14.65 -0.77
CA SER A 151 24.69 14.43 -1.41
C SER A 151 23.89 13.43 -0.58
N VAL A 152 22.83 13.91 0.05
CA VAL A 152 21.93 13.08 0.86
C VAL A 152 20.56 13.02 0.19
N SER A 153 20.13 11.83 -0.21
CA SER A 153 18.79 11.63 -0.77
C SER A 153 17.88 10.99 0.26
N VAL A 154 16.76 11.66 0.54
CA VAL A 154 15.71 11.10 1.39
C VAL A 154 14.86 10.16 0.54
N VAL A 155 15.01 8.85 0.77
CA VAL A 155 14.43 7.83 -0.11
C VAL A 155 12.90 7.83 0.01
N ARG A 156 12.17 7.71 -1.10
CA ARG A 156 10.72 7.41 -1.06
C ARG A 156 10.51 5.94 -0.75
N PRO A 157 9.63 5.57 0.21
CA PRO A 157 9.30 4.18 0.43
C PRO A 157 8.64 3.61 -0.83
N ASN A 158 8.96 2.38 -1.20
CA ASN A 158 8.25 1.66 -2.24
C ASN A 158 7.30 0.67 -1.58
N ILE A 159 6.01 0.84 -1.80
CA ILE A 159 4.98 0.02 -1.15
C ILE A 159 4.54 -1.05 -2.15
N SER A 160 4.47 -2.30 -1.70
CA SER A 160 3.81 -3.36 -2.45
C SER A 160 2.83 -4.10 -1.57
N PHE A 161 1.71 -4.50 -2.14
CA PHE A 161 0.89 -5.53 -1.54
C PHE A 161 1.60 -6.87 -1.69
N GLN A 162 1.51 -7.72 -0.67
CA GLN A 162 1.99 -9.10 -0.76
C GLN A 162 1.19 -9.80 -1.88
N SER A 163 1.87 -10.52 -2.76
CA SER A 163 1.19 -11.29 -3.81
C SER A 163 0.24 -12.28 -3.14
N VAL A 164 -1.06 -12.07 -3.33
CA VAL A 164 -2.09 -12.95 -2.80
C VAL A 164 -2.39 -14.00 -3.86
N GLU A 165 -2.34 -15.28 -3.49
CA GLU A 165 -2.72 -16.39 -4.40
C GLU A 165 -4.19 -16.30 -4.82
N GLN A 166 -5.01 -15.60 -4.02
CA GLN A 166 -6.44 -15.45 -4.21
C GLN A 166 -6.86 -13.96 -4.16
N THR A 167 -7.34 -13.42 -5.27
CA THR A 167 -7.92 -12.07 -5.36
C THR A 167 -9.44 -12.07 -5.36
N SER A 168 -10.06 -13.25 -5.33
CA SER A 168 -11.51 -13.43 -5.42
C SER A 168 -12.02 -14.30 -4.28
N PHE A 169 -12.97 -13.80 -3.52
CA PHE A 169 -13.51 -14.44 -2.33
C PHE A 169 -15.02 -14.67 -2.47
N LEU A 170 -15.48 -15.83 -2.00
CA LEU A 170 -16.90 -16.16 -1.95
C LEU A 170 -17.46 -15.78 -0.58
N PHE A 171 -18.66 -15.21 -0.57
CA PHE A 171 -19.41 -14.86 0.63
C PHE A 171 -20.82 -15.43 0.53
N ASN A 172 -21.38 -15.84 1.66
CA ASN A 172 -22.78 -16.28 1.76
C ASN A 172 -23.56 -15.27 2.59
N ILE A 173 -24.82 -15.03 2.21
CA ILE A 173 -25.72 -14.15 2.97
C ILE A 173 -25.83 -14.67 4.40
N GLY A 174 -25.77 -13.79 5.40
CA GLY A 174 -25.86 -14.14 6.82
C GLY A 174 -24.59 -14.73 7.45
N CYS A 175 -23.59 -15.11 6.65
CA CYS A 175 -22.30 -15.59 7.15
C CYS A 175 -21.25 -14.48 7.17
N THR A 176 -20.62 -14.25 8.32
CA THR A 176 -19.40 -13.43 8.38
C THR A 176 -18.26 -14.19 7.71
N SER A 177 -17.65 -13.58 6.71
CA SER A 177 -16.40 -14.05 6.12
C SER A 177 -15.37 -12.92 6.12
N SER A 178 -14.10 -13.33 6.16
CA SER A 178 -13.00 -12.40 6.37
C SER A 178 -11.81 -12.75 5.50
N PHE A 179 -11.08 -11.74 5.06
CA PHE A 179 -9.75 -11.92 4.47
C PHE A 179 -8.81 -10.83 4.94
N LYS A 180 -7.51 -11.12 4.87
CA LYS A 180 -6.46 -10.20 5.31
C LYS A 180 -5.77 -9.57 4.11
N VAL A 181 -5.51 -8.28 4.23
CA VAL A 181 -4.78 -7.50 3.22
C VAL A 181 -3.44 -7.11 3.82
N TYR A 182 -2.36 -7.47 3.14
CA TYR A 182 -1.00 -7.26 3.60
C TYR A 182 -0.25 -6.31 2.69
N ALA A 183 0.45 -5.34 3.30
CA ALA A 183 1.35 -4.44 2.60
C ALA A 183 2.72 -4.41 3.28
N ASN A 184 3.76 -4.26 2.46
CA ASN A 184 5.16 -4.21 2.85
C ASN A 184 5.88 -3.08 2.09
N LEU A 185 6.97 -2.59 2.68
CA LEU A 185 7.98 -1.77 2.03
C LEU A 185 9.01 -2.66 1.33
N THR A 186 9.12 -2.55 0.01
CA THR A 186 10.02 -3.39 -0.81
C THR A 186 11.42 -2.84 -0.94
N ASN A 187 11.61 -1.53 -0.72
CA ASN A 187 12.95 -0.98 -0.65
C ASN A 187 13.53 -1.24 0.74
N SER A 188 14.40 -2.24 0.77
CA SER A 188 15.25 -2.63 1.90
C SER A 188 16.26 -1.53 2.25
N VAL A 189 15.79 -0.43 2.84
CA VAL A 189 16.61 0.35 3.78
C VAL A 189 16.39 -0.17 5.21
N GLY A 190 16.00 -1.44 5.34
CA GLY A 190 15.94 -2.19 6.59
C GLY A 190 17.16 -3.09 6.73
N GLN A 191 18.32 -2.51 7.06
CA GLN A 191 19.41 -3.15 7.84
C GLN A 191 20.38 -2.10 8.44
N LEU A 192 19.99 -0.82 8.54
CA LEU A 192 20.70 0.13 9.40
C LEU A 192 19.87 0.23 10.69
N GLY A 193 20.41 -0.37 11.76
CA GLY A 193 19.70 -0.60 13.01
C GLY A 193 18.96 0.62 13.56
N GLY A 194 17.70 0.40 13.94
CA GLY A 194 16.99 1.22 14.92
C GLY A 194 16.36 2.53 14.44
N CYS A 195 16.42 2.88 13.16
CA CYS A 195 15.78 4.10 12.68
C CYS A 195 14.38 3.85 12.09
N GLY A 196 13.43 4.75 12.40
CA GLY A 196 11.99 4.56 12.27
C GLY A 196 11.51 4.04 10.91
N GLN A 197 10.70 2.98 10.94
CA GLN A 197 9.98 2.50 9.77
C GLN A 197 8.90 3.51 9.38
N TYR A 198 8.61 3.64 8.09
CA TYR A 198 7.42 4.38 7.69
C TYR A 198 6.18 3.64 8.19
N PRO A 199 5.29 4.27 8.97
CA PRO A 199 4.03 3.65 9.32
C PRO A 199 3.24 3.46 8.02
N ILE A 200 2.91 2.22 7.68
CA ILE A 200 2.04 1.93 6.54
C ILE A 200 0.61 2.09 7.03
N GLN A 201 -0.15 2.95 6.36
CA GLN A 201 -1.59 3.07 6.56
C GLN A 201 -2.30 2.37 5.41
N ILE A 202 -3.10 1.36 5.72
CA ILE A 202 -3.95 0.66 4.75
C ILE A 202 -5.39 1.08 5.01
N SER A 203 -6.06 1.63 4.00
CA SER A 203 -7.45 2.04 4.09
C SER A 203 -8.21 1.65 2.82
N PRO A 204 -9.52 1.35 2.91
CA PRO A 204 -10.35 1.22 1.73
C PRO A 204 -10.44 2.55 0.99
N ILE A 205 -10.64 2.50 -0.33
CA ILE A 205 -10.82 3.68 -1.18
C ILE A 205 -12.05 3.54 -2.06
N ALA A 206 -12.77 4.65 -2.25
CA ALA A 206 -13.94 4.72 -3.14
C ALA A 206 -13.56 4.57 -4.63
N ALA A 207 -12.34 4.97 -4.99
CA ALA A 207 -11.88 4.91 -6.37
C ALA A 207 -11.76 3.45 -6.83
N GLY A 208 -12.52 3.11 -7.88
CA GLY A 208 -12.52 1.76 -8.45
C GLY A 208 -13.34 0.73 -7.66
N SER A 209 -14.07 1.14 -6.60
CA SER A 209 -15.01 0.25 -5.94
C SER A 209 -16.25 0.00 -6.80
N TYR A 210 -16.80 -1.20 -6.72
CA TYR A 210 -18.05 -1.56 -7.37
C TYR A 210 -18.92 -2.40 -6.44
N PRO A 211 -20.22 -2.10 -6.28
CA PRO A 211 -20.84 -0.84 -6.67
C PRO A 211 -20.12 0.37 -6.05
N PRO A 212 -20.16 1.56 -6.68
CA PRO A 212 -19.51 2.74 -6.12
C PRO A 212 -20.07 3.05 -4.73
N SER A 213 -19.18 3.32 -3.77
CA SER A 213 -19.57 3.69 -2.41
C SER A 213 -18.65 4.77 -1.85
N PRO A 214 -19.14 5.67 -0.98
CA PRO A 214 -18.31 6.74 -0.41
C PRO A 214 -17.10 6.23 0.38
N THR A 215 -17.22 5.06 1.00
CA THR A 215 -16.17 4.44 1.83
C THR A 215 -15.29 3.46 1.05
N GLY A 216 -15.65 3.10 -0.19
CA GLY A 216 -15.01 2.01 -0.94
C GLY A 216 -15.39 0.60 -0.48
N LEU A 217 -16.26 0.49 0.53
CA LEU A 217 -16.75 -0.77 1.08
C LEU A 217 -18.19 -1.07 0.63
N PRO A 218 -18.62 -2.34 0.62
CA PRO A 218 -20.02 -2.71 0.45
C PRO A 218 -20.92 -1.97 1.45
N VAL A 219 -21.99 -1.36 0.94
CA VAL A 219 -22.95 -0.58 1.72
C VAL A 219 -24.09 -1.50 2.14
N GLY A 220 -24.38 -1.50 3.43
CA GLY A 220 -25.54 -2.21 3.98
C GLY A 220 -26.86 -1.48 3.75
N PHE A 221 -27.97 -2.17 3.99
CA PHE A 221 -29.31 -1.59 3.91
C PHE A 221 -29.89 -1.39 5.31
N PRO A 222 -30.85 -0.46 5.50
CA PRO A 222 -31.59 -0.38 6.76
C PRO A 222 -32.36 -1.69 7.02
N SER A 223 -32.40 -2.12 8.28
CA SER A 223 -33.19 -3.28 8.69
C SER A 223 -34.68 -3.02 8.42
N PRO A 224 -35.43 -4.00 7.91
CA PRO A 224 -36.88 -3.88 7.75
C PRO A 224 -37.62 -3.62 9.07
N GLU A 225 -37.07 -4.07 10.20
CA GLU A 225 -37.67 -3.92 11.53
C GLU A 225 -37.28 -2.59 12.21
N ASP A 226 -36.06 -2.10 11.96
CA ASP A 226 -35.56 -0.82 12.49
C ASP A 226 -34.63 -0.13 11.49
N ASN A 227 -35.10 0.97 10.90
CA ASN A 227 -34.35 1.76 9.92
C ASN A 227 -33.04 2.38 10.47
N ARG A 228 -32.80 2.34 11.79
CA ARG A 228 -31.52 2.80 12.39
C ARG A 228 -30.42 1.76 12.31
N ILE A 229 -30.77 0.47 12.20
CA ILE A 229 -29.81 -0.62 12.14
C ILE A 229 -29.45 -0.86 10.67
N ILE A 230 -28.20 -0.67 10.30
CA ILE A 230 -27.70 -0.99 8.96
C ILE A 230 -27.18 -2.43 8.97
N ILE A 231 -27.82 -3.30 8.20
CA ILE A 231 -27.42 -4.70 8.03
C ILE A 231 -26.51 -4.86 6.82
N GLY A 232 -25.55 -5.78 6.90
CA GLY A 232 -24.67 -6.09 5.78
C GLY A 232 -23.60 -5.04 5.48
N GLN A 233 -23.27 -4.18 6.44
CA GLN A 233 -22.17 -3.24 6.31
C GLN A 233 -20.83 -3.96 6.53
N ALA A 234 -19.91 -3.81 5.58
CA ALA A 234 -18.54 -4.33 5.72
C ALA A 234 -17.69 -3.44 6.64
N GLN A 235 -16.71 -4.05 7.29
CA GLN A 235 -15.80 -3.39 8.23
C GLN A 235 -14.35 -3.74 7.95
N VAL A 236 -13.45 -2.85 8.35
CA VAL A 236 -11.99 -3.05 8.22
C VAL A 236 -11.35 -2.75 9.57
N THR A 237 -10.62 -3.73 10.10
CA THR A 237 -9.94 -3.65 11.39
C THR A 237 -8.44 -3.71 11.18
N ALA A 238 -7.70 -2.76 11.76
CA ALA A 238 -6.24 -2.81 11.75
C ALA A 238 -5.75 -3.99 12.60
N LEU A 239 -4.86 -4.82 12.03
CA LEU A 239 -4.22 -5.91 12.77
C LEU A 239 -2.93 -5.39 13.40
N GLN A 240 -2.70 -5.73 14.66
CA GLN A 240 -1.45 -5.42 15.33
C GLN A 240 -0.30 -6.20 14.65
N PRO A 241 0.84 -5.56 14.33
CA PRO A 241 1.97 -6.25 13.76
C PRO A 241 2.46 -7.34 14.72
N GLY A 242 2.60 -8.56 14.22
CA GLY A 242 3.13 -9.68 15.00
C GLY A 242 4.57 -9.41 15.43
N SER A 243 4.97 -9.93 16.59
CA SER A 243 6.24 -9.61 17.27
C SER A 243 7.54 -9.92 16.50
N THR A 244 7.46 -10.50 15.31
CA THR A 244 8.61 -10.97 14.52
C THR A 244 8.84 -10.20 13.22
N ASP A 245 7.87 -9.42 12.72
CA ASP A 245 8.03 -8.63 11.50
C ASP A 245 7.33 -7.26 11.62
N LEU A 246 8.10 -6.27 12.07
CA LEU A 246 7.64 -4.89 12.23
C LEU A 246 7.29 -4.23 10.88
N SER A 247 7.78 -4.77 9.75
CA SER A 247 7.56 -4.17 8.43
C SER A 247 6.23 -4.56 7.80
N LEU A 248 5.65 -5.68 8.22
CA LEU A 248 4.39 -6.20 7.68
C LEU A 248 3.20 -5.55 8.35
N HIS A 249 2.46 -4.74 7.59
CA HIS A 249 1.21 -4.14 8.05
C HIS A 249 0.04 -4.87 7.42
N ALA A 250 -0.98 -5.14 8.23
CA ALA A 250 -2.15 -5.88 7.78
C ALA A 250 -3.44 -5.26 8.29
N VAL A 251 -4.48 -5.36 7.48
CA VAL A 251 -5.85 -5.10 7.88
C VAL A 251 -6.70 -6.33 7.62
N GLN A 252 -7.68 -6.56 8.48
CA GLN A 252 -8.71 -7.58 8.28
C GLN A 252 -9.96 -6.91 7.72
N PHE A 253 -10.44 -7.41 6.59
CA PHE A 253 -11.75 -7.09 6.08
C PHE A 253 -12.73 -8.13 6.59
N ASP A 254 -13.83 -7.68 7.18
CA ASP A 254 -14.91 -8.50 7.72
C ASP A 254 -16.23 -8.08 7.08
N TRP A 255 -16.98 -9.05 6.56
CA TRP A 255 -18.29 -8.76 5.98
C TRP A 255 -19.26 -9.93 6.14
N THR A 256 -20.47 -9.60 6.59
CA THR A 256 -21.63 -10.49 6.60
C THR A 256 -22.63 -9.94 5.60
N PRO A 257 -22.69 -10.42 4.35
CA PRO A 257 -23.66 -9.89 3.40
C PRO A 257 -25.09 -10.07 3.92
N ALA A 258 -25.89 -9.03 3.80
CA ALA A 258 -27.33 -9.06 4.03
C ALA A 258 -28.06 -9.53 2.76
N TRP A 259 -29.35 -9.84 2.92
CA TRP A 259 -30.25 -10.03 1.78
C TRP A 259 -30.17 -8.86 0.80
N SER A 260 -30.35 -9.17 -0.48
CA SER A 260 -30.22 -8.21 -1.58
C SER A 260 -28.83 -7.69 -1.89
N GLN A 261 -27.79 -8.28 -1.29
CA GLN A 261 -26.40 -8.00 -1.66
C GLN A 261 -25.83 -9.02 -2.65
N GLU A 262 -26.59 -10.06 -3.05
CA GLU A 262 -26.26 -11.12 -4.01
C GLU A 262 -26.33 -10.66 -5.48
N MET A 263 -25.56 -9.63 -5.82
CA MET A 263 -25.52 -9.04 -7.16
C MET A 263 -24.94 -10.00 -8.21
N ALA A 264 -25.40 -9.89 -9.46
CA ALA A 264 -24.83 -10.64 -10.59
C ALA A 264 -23.34 -10.31 -10.85
N ALA A 265 -22.95 -9.05 -10.65
CA ALA A 265 -21.56 -8.62 -10.76
C ALA A 265 -20.87 -8.65 -9.38
N PRO A 266 -19.61 -9.12 -9.31
CA PRO A 266 -18.89 -9.17 -8.05
C PRO A 266 -18.62 -7.77 -7.49
N TYR A 267 -18.58 -7.66 -6.17
CA TYR A 267 -18.12 -6.45 -5.51
C TYR A 267 -16.63 -6.30 -5.77
N ARG A 268 -16.21 -5.10 -6.18
CA ARG A 268 -14.81 -4.73 -6.27
C ARG A 268 -14.45 -3.85 -5.09
N ILE A 269 -13.51 -4.28 -4.28
CA ILE A 269 -13.10 -3.61 -3.04
C ILE A 269 -11.62 -3.26 -3.18
N CYS A 270 -11.29 -1.98 -3.19
CA CYS A 270 -9.93 -1.50 -3.38
C CYS A 270 -9.36 -0.94 -2.09
N PHE A 271 -8.12 -1.32 -1.77
CA PHE A 271 -7.36 -0.83 -0.64
C PHE A 271 -6.18 -0.03 -1.15
N GLN A 272 -5.93 1.11 -0.50
CA GLN A 272 -4.73 1.90 -0.68
C GLN A 272 -3.82 1.73 0.51
N ALA A 273 -2.56 1.37 0.25
CA ALA A 273 -1.49 1.43 1.22
C ALA A 273 -0.71 2.73 0.99
N SER A 274 -0.49 3.51 2.04
CA SER A 274 0.22 4.79 1.97
C SER A 274 1.30 4.89 3.04
N ALA A 275 2.46 5.43 2.65
CA ALA A 275 3.63 5.61 3.50
C ALA A 275 4.52 6.69 2.89
N GLY A 276 4.94 7.69 3.65
CA GLY A 276 5.94 8.67 3.21
C GLY A 276 5.63 9.39 1.88
N GLY A 277 4.35 9.62 1.56
CA GLY A 277 3.91 10.21 0.29
C GLY A 277 3.87 9.25 -0.91
N SER A 278 4.30 7.99 -0.73
CA SER A 278 4.09 6.92 -1.71
C SER A 278 2.75 6.24 -1.47
N GLN A 279 2.15 5.72 -2.55
CA GLN A 279 0.87 5.02 -2.51
C GLN A 279 0.93 3.79 -3.42
N ALA A 280 0.25 2.73 -3.01
CA ALA A 280 -0.04 1.56 -3.82
C ALA A 280 -1.52 1.21 -3.65
N VAL A 281 -2.15 0.66 -4.70
CA VAL A 281 -3.56 0.23 -4.68
C VAL A 281 -3.65 -1.23 -5.08
N GLN A 282 -4.44 -2.00 -4.34
CA GLN A 282 -4.80 -3.37 -4.68
C GLN A 282 -6.31 -3.58 -4.52
N CYS A 283 -6.92 -4.23 -5.50
CA CYS A 283 -8.35 -4.52 -5.48
C CYS A 283 -8.62 -6.02 -5.38
N TYR A 284 -9.70 -6.35 -4.69
CA TYR A 284 -10.21 -7.70 -4.48
C TYR A 284 -11.64 -7.80 -5.01
N SER A 285 -12.02 -8.99 -5.46
CA SER A 285 -13.38 -9.31 -5.86
C SER A 285 -14.07 -10.10 -4.74
N ALA A 286 -15.24 -9.66 -4.31
CA ALA A 286 -16.10 -10.38 -3.38
C ALA A 286 -17.39 -10.79 -4.11
N ILE A 287 -17.64 -12.09 -4.20
CA ILE A 287 -18.80 -12.67 -4.87
C ILE A 287 -19.74 -13.16 -3.78
N VAL A 288 -20.91 -12.54 -3.67
CA VAL A 288 -21.97 -13.00 -2.78
C VAL A 288 -22.76 -14.07 -3.53
N GLN A 289 -22.78 -15.29 -3.00
CA GLN A 289 -23.40 -16.43 -3.66
C GLN A 289 -24.92 -16.29 -3.67
N LYS A 290 -25.51 -16.45 -4.86
CA LYS A 290 -26.96 -16.59 -5.03
C LYS A 290 -27.42 -17.97 -4.52
N CYS A 291 -28.72 -18.09 -4.21
CA CYS A 291 -29.35 -19.32 -3.71
C CYS A 291 -28.73 -19.92 -2.43
N SER A 292 -27.99 -19.14 -1.64
CA SER A 292 -27.41 -19.65 -0.42
C SER A 292 -27.57 -18.66 0.73
N TYR A 293 -27.93 -19.19 1.89
CA TYR A 293 -28.14 -18.43 3.09
C TYR A 293 -27.56 -19.18 4.29
N CYS A 294 -26.85 -18.47 5.15
CA CYS A 294 -26.43 -18.97 6.44
C CYS A 294 -27.47 -18.61 7.49
N ALA A 295 -27.99 -19.64 8.15
CA ALA A 295 -28.97 -19.48 9.20
C ALA A 295 -28.46 -18.60 10.33
N GLU A 296 -29.29 -17.67 10.79
CA GLU A 296 -29.08 -16.90 11.99
C GLU A 296 -29.69 -17.61 13.22
N GLU A 297 -29.43 -17.06 14.40
CA GLU A 297 -29.96 -17.62 15.64
C GLU A 297 -31.49 -17.51 15.67
N GLY A 298 -32.17 -18.63 15.92
CA GLY A 298 -33.64 -18.70 15.92
C GLY A 298 -34.27 -18.87 14.54
N ASP A 299 -33.48 -19.05 13.48
CA ASP A 299 -34.02 -19.42 12.17
C ASP A 299 -34.53 -20.86 12.14
N THR A 300 -35.60 -21.05 11.36
CA THR A 300 -36.20 -22.34 11.04
C THR A 300 -36.44 -22.42 9.54
N ILE A 301 -36.60 -23.64 9.00
CA ILE A 301 -36.95 -23.79 7.58
C ILE A 301 -38.27 -23.09 7.26
N GLN A 302 -39.25 -23.15 8.17
CA GLN A 302 -40.54 -22.49 8.00
C GLN A 302 -40.41 -20.96 7.94
N LYS A 303 -39.62 -20.35 8.82
CA LYS A 303 -39.40 -18.90 8.84
C LYS A 303 -38.76 -18.43 7.52
N LEU A 304 -37.76 -19.17 7.03
CA LEU A 304 -37.11 -18.88 5.74
C LEU A 304 -38.06 -19.06 4.57
N ALA A 305 -38.90 -20.10 4.58
CA ALA A 305 -39.88 -20.34 3.53
C ALA A 305 -40.88 -19.19 3.40
N ILE A 306 -41.37 -18.67 4.53
CA ILE A 306 -42.24 -17.48 4.57
C ILE A 306 -41.53 -16.26 3.98
N ALA A 307 -40.28 -16.00 4.36
CA ALA A 307 -39.51 -14.87 3.86
C ALA A 307 -39.27 -14.95 2.33
N LEU A 308 -39.14 -16.17 1.81
CA LEU A 308 -38.89 -16.46 0.40
C LEU A 308 -40.18 -16.64 -0.42
N ASP A 309 -41.36 -16.53 0.19
CA ASP A 309 -42.66 -16.77 -0.44
C ASP A 309 -42.74 -18.17 -1.09
N THR A 310 -42.21 -19.19 -0.40
CA THR A 310 -42.12 -20.58 -0.89
C THR A 310 -42.59 -21.60 0.15
N ASP A 311 -42.64 -22.88 -0.25
CA ASP A 311 -43.01 -24.00 0.60
C ASP A 311 -41.82 -24.45 1.46
N TRP A 312 -42.05 -24.66 2.76
CA TRP A 312 -40.99 -25.17 3.66
C TRP A 312 -40.47 -26.54 3.25
N LEU A 313 -41.33 -27.39 2.67
CA LEU A 313 -40.96 -28.71 2.19
C LEU A 313 -39.96 -28.64 1.02
N HIS A 314 -40.05 -27.61 0.19
CA HIS A 314 -39.07 -27.35 -0.87
C HIS A 314 -37.68 -27.14 -0.27
N LEU A 315 -37.56 -26.19 0.66
CA LEU A 315 -36.29 -25.90 1.32
C LEU A 315 -35.78 -27.13 2.10
N TYR A 316 -36.64 -27.85 2.81
CA TYR A 316 -36.21 -29.03 3.56
C TYR A 316 -35.67 -30.15 2.66
N THR A 317 -36.37 -30.45 1.56
CA THR A 317 -35.96 -31.51 0.62
C THR A 317 -34.70 -31.17 -0.19
N LEU A 318 -34.44 -29.88 -0.44
CA LEU A 318 -33.18 -29.41 -1.03
C LEU A 318 -31.98 -29.52 -0.09
N ASN A 319 -32.20 -29.71 1.21
CA ASN A 319 -31.17 -29.69 2.23
C ASN A 319 -31.15 -30.99 3.04
N PRO A 320 -30.71 -32.11 2.46
CA PRO A 320 -30.69 -33.41 3.14
C PRO A 320 -29.75 -33.45 4.36
N VAL A 321 -28.87 -32.46 4.52
CA VAL A 321 -27.98 -32.29 5.68
C VAL A 321 -28.75 -31.80 6.92
N ILE A 322 -29.88 -31.12 6.72
CA ILE A 322 -30.70 -30.56 7.80
C ILE A 322 -31.60 -31.68 8.34
N LYS A 323 -31.36 -32.08 9.59
CA LYS A 323 -32.08 -33.19 10.25
C LYS A 323 -33.37 -32.75 10.95
N ASN A 324 -33.40 -31.51 11.43
CA ASN A 324 -34.54 -30.95 12.14
C ASN A 324 -34.97 -29.65 11.43
N PRO A 325 -36.15 -29.59 10.79
CA PRO A 325 -36.61 -28.38 10.10
C PRO A 325 -36.96 -27.23 11.05
N ASP A 326 -37.23 -27.52 12.33
CA ASP A 326 -37.63 -26.53 13.34
C ASP A 326 -36.45 -25.87 14.05
N TYR A 327 -35.21 -26.28 13.73
CA TYR A 327 -34.02 -25.71 14.34
C TYR A 327 -32.84 -25.70 13.37
N LEU A 328 -32.38 -24.49 13.03
CA LEU A 328 -31.16 -24.27 12.26
C LEU A 328 -30.06 -23.71 13.18
N PRO A 329 -28.92 -24.42 13.33
CA PRO A 329 -27.77 -23.87 14.03
C PRO A 329 -27.28 -22.59 13.35
N LYS A 330 -26.84 -21.60 14.12
CA LYS A 330 -26.22 -20.38 13.57
C LYS A 330 -25.04 -20.75 12.66
N GLY A 331 -25.01 -20.20 11.46
CA GLY A 331 -24.01 -20.49 10.43
C GLY A 331 -24.28 -21.77 9.63
N GLN A 332 -25.37 -22.49 9.90
CA GLN A 332 -25.79 -23.61 9.05
C GLN A 332 -26.11 -23.09 7.65
N LEU A 333 -25.38 -23.57 6.65
CA LEU A 333 -25.65 -23.23 5.25
C LEU A 333 -26.93 -23.92 4.79
N VAL A 334 -27.82 -23.14 4.21
CA VAL A 334 -29.09 -23.56 3.62
C VAL A 334 -29.06 -23.25 2.13
N ASN A 335 -29.25 -24.27 1.31
CA ASN A 335 -29.51 -24.11 -0.10
C ASN A 335 -30.96 -23.64 -0.29
N LEU A 336 -31.13 -22.46 -0.89
CA LEU A 336 -32.46 -21.87 -1.09
C LEU A 336 -33.15 -22.35 -2.35
N GLY A 337 -32.38 -22.83 -3.34
CA GLY A 337 -32.91 -23.12 -4.67
C GLY A 337 -31.88 -23.72 -5.61
N VAL A 338 -32.04 -23.43 -6.91
CA VAL A 338 -31.14 -23.92 -7.95
C VAL A 338 -30.58 -22.74 -8.73
N ILE A 339 -29.28 -22.76 -8.99
CA ILE A 339 -28.64 -21.78 -9.88
C ILE A 339 -28.98 -22.12 -11.33
N TYR A 340 -29.67 -21.21 -12.01
CA TYR A 340 -29.93 -21.27 -13.43
C TYR A 340 -29.01 -20.29 -14.17
N GLN A 341 -28.36 -20.77 -15.23
CA GLN A 341 -27.59 -19.91 -16.12
C GLN A 341 -28.45 -19.49 -17.31
N VAL A 342 -28.63 -18.17 -17.48
CA VAL A 342 -29.38 -17.58 -18.59
C VAL A 342 -28.83 -18.05 -19.93
N LYS A 343 -29.71 -18.49 -20.81
CA LYS A 343 -29.42 -18.92 -22.17
C LYS A 343 -29.93 -17.90 -23.18
N GLU A 344 -29.44 -18.02 -24.41
CA GLU A 344 -29.93 -17.21 -25.52
C GLU A 344 -31.44 -17.42 -25.71
N GLY A 345 -32.18 -16.32 -25.84
CA GLY A 345 -33.64 -16.31 -25.98
C GLY A 345 -34.43 -16.40 -24.68
N ASP A 346 -33.78 -16.57 -23.52
CA ASP A 346 -34.47 -16.51 -22.23
C ASP A 346 -35.03 -15.10 -21.98
N THR A 347 -36.27 -15.05 -21.49
CA THR A 347 -36.93 -13.82 -21.02
C THR A 347 -37.43 -14.04 -19.60
N LEU A 348 -37.57 -12.97 -18.81
CA LEU A 348 -38.12 -13.06 -17.45
C LEU A 348 -39.47 -13.81 -17.44
N PHE A 349 -40.41 -13.39 -18.29
CA PHE A 349 -41.72 -14.03 -18.41
C PHE A 349 -41.64 -15.50 -18.86
N GLY A 350 -40.71 -15.81 -19.78
CA GLY A 350 -40.44 -17.18 -20.22
C GLY A 350 -39.93 -18.05 -19.06
N LEU A 351 -39.03 -17.53 -18.22
CA LEU A 351 -38.53 -18.24 -17.05
C LEU A 351 -39.63 -18.42 -15.98
N TYR A 352 -40.48 -17.41 -15.76
CA TYR A 352 -41.61 -17.50 -14.84
C TYR A 352 -42.54 -18.64 -15.24
N SER A 353 -42.95 -18.64 -16.52
CA SER A 353 -43.84 -19.66 -17.09
C SER A 353 -43.21 -21.04 -17.07
N ARG A 354 -41.91 -21.14 -17.40
CA ARG A 354 -41.18 -22.41 -17.43
C ARG A 354 -41.00 -23.05 -16.06
N PHE A 355 -40.73 -22.24 -15.03
CA PHE A 355 -40.49 -22.72 -13.67
C PHE A 355 -41.71 -22.64 -12.77
N LEU A 356 -42.86 -22.21 -13.30
CA LEU A 356 -44.13 -22.09 -12.58
C LEU A 356 -44.02 -21.18 -11.35
N ILE A 357 -43.23 -20.13 -11.44
CA ILE A 357 -42.98 -19.15 -10.37
C ILE A 357 -43.62 -17.80 -10.72
N THR A 358 -43.98 -17.04 -9.69
CA THR A 358 -44.43 -15.65 -9.86
C THR A 358 -43.25 -14.69 -9.99
N GLU A 359 -43.49 -13.52 -10.58
CA GLU A 359 -42.50 -12.43 -10.63
C GLU A 359 -42.00 -12.05 -9.22
N LYS A 360 -42.92 -11.96 -8.25
CA LYS A 360 -42.59 -11.63 -6.86
C LYS A 360 -41.60 -12.64 -6.26
N GLN A 361 -41.88 -13.93 -6.36
CA GLN A 361 -40.99 -14.99 -5.87
C GLN A 361 -39.62 -14.94 -6.54
N PHE A 362 -39.59 -14.72 -7.85
CA PHE A 362 -38.34 -14.64 -8.60
C PHE A 362 -37.48 -13.44 -8.21
N LEU A 363 -38.09 -12.26 -8.01
CA LEU A 363 -37.36 -11.03 -7.68
C LEU A 363 -36.89 -11.01 -6.22
N ILE A 364 -37.57 -11.69 -5.29
CA ILE A 364 -37.11 -11.83 -3.90
C ILE A 364 -35.71 -12.46 -3.83
N VAL A 365 -35.41 -13.43 -4.71
CA VAL A 365 -34.11 -14.13 -4.76
C VAL A 365 -33.18 -13.66 -5.87
N ASN A 366 -33.63 -12.72 -6.69
CA ASN A 366 -32.82 -12.00 -7.67
C ASN A 366 -33.04 -10.48 -7.57
N PRO A 367 -32.71 -9.88 -6.42
CA PRO A 367 -33.05 -8.47 -6.14
C PRO A 367 -32.23 -7.46 -6.95
N ASP A 368 -31.18 -7.92 -7.65
CA ASP A 368 -30.42 -7.12 -8.61
C ASP A 368 -31.13 -6.98 -9.98
N LEU A 369 -32.21 -7.73 -10.22
CA LEU A 369 -33.04 -7.63 -11.42
C LEU A 369 -34.24 -6.70 -11.22
N LYS A 370 -34.68 -6.09 -12.33
CA LYS A 370 -35.93 -5.33 -12.41
C LYS A 370 -36.97 -6.08 -13.24
N PRO A 371 -38.29 -5.88 -13.00
CA PRO A 371 -39.37 -6.59 -13.70
C PRO A 371 -39.31 -6.58 -15.24
N THR A 372 -38.70 -5.55 -15.84
CA THR A 372 -38.63 -5.34 -17.29
C THR A 372 -37.21 -5.38 -17.85
N GLN A 373 -36.24 -5.81 -17.03
CA GLN A 373 -34.84 -5.85 -17.44
C GLN A 373 -34.57 -7.03 -18.40
N GLU A 374 -33.75 -6.79 -19.42
CA GLU A 374 -33.25 -7.85 -20.29
C GLU A 374 -32.23 -8.73 -19.55
N LEU A 375 -32.35 -10.04 -19.74
CA LEU A 375 -31.42 -11.02 -19.17
C LEU A 375 -30.15 -11.09 -20.01
N VAL A 376 -29.00 -11.15 -19.33
CA VAL A 376 -27.71 -11.30 -20.01
C VAL A 376 -27.35 -12.77 -20.09
N VAL A 377 -27.05 -13.27 -21.30
CA VAL A 377 -26.62 -14.67 -21.50
C VAL A 377 -25.42 -14.97 -20.61
N GLY A 378 -25.47 -16.11 -19.90
CA GLY A 378 -24.44 -16.52 -18.95
C GLY A 378 -24.65 -15.99 -17.52
N GLN A 379 -25.56 -15.04 -17.28
CA GLN A 379 -25.91 -14.56 -15.95
C GLN A 379 -26.46 -15.72 -15.09
N GLN A 380 -26.02 -15.77 -13.83
CA GLN A 380 -26.53 -16.73 -12.85
C GLN A 380 -27.73 -16.13 -12.11
N LEU A 381 -28.80 -16.91 -12.06
CA LEU A 381 -30.06 -16.57 -11.39
C LEU A 381 -30.36 -17.62 -10.32
N CYS A 382 -30.96 -17.18 -9.23
CA CYS A 382 -31.53 -18.09 -8.25
C CYS A 382 -32.97 -18.43 -8.61
N ILE A 383 -33.30 -19.71 -8.71
CA ILE A 383 -34.66 -20.18 -9.00
C ILE A 383 -35.14 -21.06 -7.85
N ILE A 384 -36.35 -20.80 -7.35
CA ILE A 384 -37.02 -21.61 -6.33
C ILE A 384 -38.31 -22.17 -6.93
N PRO A 385 -38.28 -23.35 -7.58
CA PRO A 385 -39.49 -23.97 -8.12
C PRO A 385 -40.44 -24.42 -6.99
N PRO A 386 -41.76 -24.23 -7.12
CA PRO A 386 -42.71 -24.66 -6.11
C PRO A 386 -42.86 -26.19 -6.08
N VAL A 387 -43.14 -26.74 -4.90
CA VAL A 387 -43.42 -28.18 -4.72
C VAL A 387 -44.89 -28.42 -4.42
N CYS A 388 -45.48 -27.63 -3.52
CA CYS A 388 -46.89 -27.77 -3.14
C CYS A 388 -47.80 -26.85 -3.97
N GLY A 389 -47.25 -25.78 -4.54
CA GLY A 389 -47.96 -24.81 -5.39
C GLY A 389 -48.23 -25.27 -6.83
N VAL A 390 -48.03 -26.55 -7.16
CA VAL A 390 -48.19 -27.08 -8.52
C VAL A 390 -49.09 -28.32 -8.52
N GLN A 391 -50.02 -28.38 -9.46
CA GLN A 391 -50.80 -29.57 -9.77
C GLN A 391 -50.37 -30.11 -11.13
N CYS A 392 -49.92 -31.36 -11.16
CA CYS A 392 -49.52 -32.04 -12.38
C CYS A 392 -50.53 -33.11 -12.78
N SER A 393 -51.11 -32.99 -13.97
CA SER A 393 -51.86 -34.07 -14.59
C SER A 393 -50.89 -35.05 -15.26
N HIS A 394 -51.10 -36.35 -15.03
CA HIS A 394 -50.25 -37.43 -15.56
C HIS A 394 -48.74 -37.30 -15.27
N GLY A 395 -48.35 -36.53 -14.25
CA GLY A 395 -46.97 -36.32 -13.83
C GLY A 395 -46.09 -35.47 -14.75
N LEU A 396 -46.63 -34.97 -15.88
CA LEU A 396 -45.85 -34.20 -16.87
C LEU A 396 -46.49 -32.84 -17.21
N ASP A 397 -47.80 -32.71 -17.10
CA ASP A 397 -48.52 -31.47 -17.42
C ASP A 397 -48.87 -30.73 -16.14
N CYS A 398 -47.97 -29.82 -15.76
CA CYS A 398 -47.97 -29.13 -14.48
C CYS A 398 -48.47 -27.70 -14.61
N THR A 399 -49.42 -27.32 -13.75
CA THR A 399 -49.96 -25.96 -13.69
C THR A 399 -49.87 -25.40 -12.26
N PRO A 400 -49.67 -24.08 -12.08
CA PRO A 400 -49.71 -23.49 -10.76
C PRO A 400 -51.10 -23.66 -10.15
N VAL A 401 -51.15 -24.04 -8.87
CA VAL A 401 -52.41 -24.08 -8.13
C VAL A 401 -52.87 -22.64 -7.92
N LYS A 402 -54.05 -22.30 -8.46
CA LYS A 402 -54.71 -21.04 -8.10
C LYS A 402 -55.16 -21.15 -6.65
N LEU A 403 -54.49 -20.44 -5.76
CA LEU A 403 -54.90 -20.26 -4.37
C LEU A 403 -56.14 -19.36 -4.28
#